data_AF-A0A839J2H6-F1
#
_entry.id   AF-A0A839J2H6-F1
#
_cell.length_a   1.000
_cell.length_b   1.000
_cell.length_c   1.000
_cell.angle_alpha   90.00
_cell.angle_beta   90.00
_cell.angle_gamma   90.00
#
_symmetry.space_group_name_H-M   'P 1'
#
loop_
_entity.id
_entity.type
_entity.pdbx_description
1 polymer ?
#
loop_
_entity_poly.entity_id
_entity_poly.type
_entity_poly.pdbx_seq_one_letter_code
_entity_poly.pdbx_strand_id
1 'polypeptide(L)' 'MGNARQVFVVDVDSCQTSCGFGVPLYDHVGQRDLMPQWAANKGPDGIAKYQHDKNRRSLDGFDTDLRQA' A
#
# COMPACT_ATOMS: atom_id res chain seq x y z
N MET A 1 16.81 -7.88 -29.31
CA MET A 1 16.56 -6.74 -28.40
C MET A 1 17.28 -7.03 -27.10
N GLY A 2 18.45 -6.41 -26.90
CA GLY A 2 19.34 -6.72 -25.78
C GLY A 2 18.84 -6.10 -24.48
N ASN A 3 18.89 -6.88 -23.41
CA ASN A 3 18.66 -6.44 -22.04
C ASN A 3 19.69 -5.36 -21.66
N ALA A 4 19.24 -4.12 -21.50
CA ALA A 4 20.10 -3.07 -20.94
C ALA A 4 20.16 -3.22 -19.42
N ARG A 5 21.36 -3.30 -18.84
CA ARG A 5 21.55 -3.07 -17.40
C ARG A 5 21.21 -1.61 -17.12
N GLN A 6 20.27 -1.38 -16.21
CA GLN A 6 19.90 -0.04 -15.76
C GLN A 6 20.51 0.19 -14.37
N VAL A 7 21.12 1.35 -14.17
CA VAL A 7 21.65 1.80 -12.88
C VAL A 7 20.95 3.10 -12.55
N PHE A 8 20.34 3.16 -11.37
CA PHE A 8 19.66 4.34 -10.86
C PHE A 8 20.45 4.87 -9.67
N VAL A 9 20.73 6.17 -9.66
CA VAL A 9 21.17 6.89 -8.46
C VAL A 9 19.94 7.60 -7.92
N VAL A 10 19.55 7.26 -6.70
CA VAL A 10 18.37 7.80 -6.03
C VAL A 10 18.76 8.26 -4.65
N ASP A 11 18.37 9.49 -4.33
CA ASP A 11 18.39 10.02 -2.98
C ASP A 11 17.05 9.65 -2.31
N VAL A 12 17.12 9.15 -1.08
CA VAL A 12 15.95 8.70 -0.33
C VAL A 12 15.74 9.63 0.85
N ASP A 13 14.64 10.39 0.81
CA ASP A 13 14.32 11.38 1.85
C ASP A 13 13.64 10.77 3.09
N SER A 14 12.88 9.68 2.93
CA SER A 14 12.19 9.03 4.04
C SER A 14 11.87 7.55 3.80
N CYS A 15 11.77 6.78 4.88
CA CYS A 15 11.34 5.39 4.89
C CYS A 15 10.25 5.19 5.94
N GLN A 16 9.27 4.32 5.67
CA GLN A 16 8.22 3.97 6.62
C GLN A 16 8.16 2.46 6.81
N THR A 17 7.78 2.04 8.02
CA THR A 17 7.54 0.64 8.34
C THR A 17 6.12 0.26 7.90
N SER A 18 6.01 -0.71 7.01
CA SER A 18 4.74 -1.34 6.68
C SER A 18 4.44 -2.48 7.66
N CYS A 19 3.16 -2.74 7.92
CA CYS A 19 2.72 -3.96 8.62
C CYS A 19 2.98 -5.24 7.80
N GLY A 20 3.31 -5.11 6.50
CA GLY A 20 3.69 -6.22 5.65
C GLY A 20 2.54 -7.16 5.28
N PHE A 21 1.28 -6.79 5.54
CA PHE A 21 0.12 -7.67 5.32
C PHE A 21 -0.07 -8.03 3.85
N GLY A 22 0.33 -7.14 2.94
CA GLY A 22 0.33 -7.36 1.49
C GLY A 22 1.70 -7.69 0.88
N VAL A 23 2.75 -7.83 1.70
CA VAL A 23 4.11 -8.13 1.19
C VAL A 23 4.28 -9.66 1.11
N PRO A 24 4.63 -10.22 -0.06
CA PRO A 24 4.89 -11.65 -0.19
C PRO A 24 6.02 -12.13 0.73
N LEU A 25 5.98 -13.40 1.12
CA LEU A 25 7.15 -14.05 1.70
C LEU A 25 8.24 -14.20 0.62
N TYR A 26 9.51 -14.17 1.04
CA TYR A 26 10.66 -14.30 0.14
C TYR A 26 10.57 -15.59 -0.68
N ASP A 27 10.35 -16.72 0.02
CA ASP A 27 9.97 -17.96 -0.63
C ASP A 27 8.47 -17.93 -0.94
N HIS A 28 8.11 -18.30 -2.17
CA HIS A 28 6.72 -18.40 -2.57
C HIS A 28 6.06 -19.63 -1.95
N VAL A 29 5.58 -19.47 -0.71
CA VAL A 29 4.87 -20.51 0.05
C VAL A 29 3.34 -20.38 -0.02
N GLY A 30 2.83 -19.38 -0.76
CA GLY A 30 1.41 -19.06 -0.89
C GLY A 30 1.12 -17.55 -0.84
N GLN A 31 -0.16 -17.18 -0.97
CA GLN A 31 -0.60 -15.80 -0.74
C GLN A 31 -0.87 -15.54 0.74
N ARG A 32 -0.68 -14.28 1.18
CA ARG A 32 -1.06 -13.86 2.53
C ARG A 32 -2.51 -13.38 2.53
N ASP A 33 -3.34 -13.99 3.37
CA ASP A 33 -4.77 -13.65 3.45
C ASP A 33 -5.07 -12.51 4.45
N LEU A 34 -4.05 -12.00 5.15
CA LEU A 34 -4.24 -11.00 6.20
C LEU A 34 -4.89 -9.70 5.69
N MET A 35 -4.45 -9.20 4.53
CA MET A 35 -5.03 -7.98 3.94
C MET A 35 -6.48 -8.20 3.46
N PRO A 36 -6.80 -9.27 2.69
CA PRO A 36 -8.18 -9.61 2.36
C PRO A 36 -9.08 -9.80 3.59
N GLN A 37 -8.62 -10.52 4.61
CA GLN A 37 -9.39 -10.75 5.84
C GLN A 37 -9.61 -9.46 6.62
N TRP A 38 -8.58 -8.60 6.73
CA TRP A 38 -8.73 -7.28 7.35
C TRP A 38 -9.80 -6.43 6.63
N ALA A 39 -9.81 -6.46 5.29
CA ALA A 39 -10.80 -5.73 4.51
C ALA A 39 -12.21 -6.32 4.68
N ALA A 40 -12.33 -7.65 4.64
CA ALA A 40 -13.59 -8.35 4.86
C ALA A 40 -14.16 -8.08 6.27
N ASN A 41 -13.31 -8.10 7.30
CA ASN A 41 -13.71 -7.83 8.68
C ASN A 41 -14.17 -6.37 8.89
N LYS A 42 -13.64 -5.41 8.12
CA LYS A 42 -14.12 -4.02 8.15
C LYS A 42 -15.43 -3.83 7.41
N GLY A 43 -15.66 -4.60 6.35
CA GLY A 43 -16.77 -4.41 5.43
C GLY A 43 -16.68 -3.10 4.62
N PRO A 44 -17.58 -2.90 3.65
CA PRO A 44 -17.55 -1.75 2.74
C PRO A 44 -17.55 -0.39 3.46
N ASP A 45 -18.47 -0.20 4.42
CA ASP A 45 -18.60 1.06 5.16
C ASP A 45 -17.37 1.34 6.04
N GLY A 46 -16.82 0.29 6.66
CA GLY A 46 -15.61 0.40 7.48
C GLY A 46 -14.37 0.74 6.63
N ILE A 47 -14.33 0.29 5.38
CA ILE A 47 -13.28 0.65 4.42
C ILE A 47 -13.46 2.10 3.95
N ALA A 48 -14.68 2.51 3.58
CA ALA A 48 -14.96 3.89 3.18
C ALA A 48 -14.59 4.88 4.31
N LYS A 49 -14.98 4.56 5.55
CA LYS A 49 -14.58 5.34 6.73
C LYS A 49 -13.06 5.34 6.94
N TYR A 50 -12.38 4.21 6.77
CA TYR A 50 -10.94 4.15 6.91
C TYR A 50 -10.24 5.04 5.88
N GLN A 51 -10.66 4.97 4.62
CA GLN A 51 -10.11 5.80 3.55
C GLN A 51 -10.34 7.29 3.81
N HIS A 52 -11.54 7.65 4.27
CA HIS A 52 -11.84 9.01 4.70
C HIS A 52 -10.92 9.49 5.83
N ASP A 53 -10.73 8.67 6.86
CA ASP A 53 -10.02 9.10 8.07
C ASP A 53 -8.49 9.05 7.92
N LYS A 54 -7.98 8.16 7.05
CA LYS A 54 -6.54 7.82 7.00
C LYS A 54 -5.88 8.05 5.65
N ASN A 55 -6.64 8.15 4.56
CA ASN A 55 -6.07 8.17 3.20
C ASN A 55 -6.38 9.46 2.45
N ARG A 56 -7.01 10.46 3.08
CA ARG A 56 -7.33 11.75 2.44
C ARG A 56 -6.12 12.63 2.16
N ARG A 57 -5.01 12.38 2.86
CA ARG A 57 -3.76 13.11 2.67
C ARG A 57 -2.65 12.13 2.31
N SER A 58 -1.89 12.46 1.29
CA SER A 58 -0.69 11.71 0.93
C SER A 58 0.41 11.91 1.98
N LEU A 59 1.47 11.11 1.87
CA LEU A 59 2.60 11.15 2.82
C LEU A 59 3.34 12.49 2.82
N ASP A 60 3.38 13.14 1.67
CA ASP A 60 3.90 14.50 1.43
C ASP A 60 2.83 15.59 1.68
N GLY A 61 1.64 15.20 2.12
CA GLY A 61 0.62 16.14 2.57
C GLY A 61 -0.14 16.82 1.43
N PHE A 62 -0.31 16.19 0.28
CA PHE A 62 -1.25 16.64 -0.74
C PHE A 62 -2.64 16.01 -0.54
N ASP A 63 -3.68 16.62 -1.10
CA ASP A 63 -4.98 15.94 -1.19
C ASP A 63 -4.87 14.78 -2.18
N THR A 64 -5.62 13.72 -1.92
CA THR A 64 -5.61 12.49 -2.72
C THR A 64 -6.77 12.41 -3.70
N ASP A 65 -7.71 13.36 -3.63
CA ASP A 65 -8.95 13.38 -4.43
C ASP A 65 -9.78 12.10 -4.35
N LEU A 66 -9.57 11.30 -3.29
CA LEU A 66 -10.37 10.12 -2.99
C LEU A 66 -11.83 10.54 -2.76
N ARG A 67 -12.66 10.32 -3.79
CA ARG A 67 -14.11 10.60 -3.75
C ARG A 67 -14.76 9.63 -2.77
N GLN A 68 -15.61 10.16 -1.91
CA GLN A 68 -16.44 9.33 -1.03
C GLN A 68 -17.49 8.60 -1.88
N ALA A 69 -17.69 7.32 -1.61
CA ALA A 69 -18.81 6.54 -2.13
C ALA A 69 -20.08 6.84 -1.33
#